data_AF-A0A127SNF8-F1
#
_entry.id   AF-A0A127SNF8-F1
#
_cell.length_a   1.000
_cell.length_b   1.000
_cell.length_c   1.000
_cell.angle_alpha   90.00
_cell.angle_beta   90.00
_cell.angle_gamma   90.00
#
_symmetry.space_group_name_H-M   'P 1'
#
loop_
_entity.id
_entity.type
_entity.pdbx_description
1 polymer ?
#
loop_
_entity_poly.entity_id
_entity_poly.type
_entity_poly.pdbx_seq_one_letter_code
_entity_poly.pdbx_strand_id
1 'polypeptide(L)' 'MGCDVGCPYIGRAFDDNWGLQDPTGQSDEVFIEIIKEIENRISQL' A
#
# COMPACT_ATOMS: atom_id res chain seq x y z
N MET A 1 0.82 -2.45 -2.29
CA MET A 1 1.47 -1.13 -2.25
C MET A 1 1.60 -0.72 -3.69
N GLY A 2 0.80 0.24 -4.14
CA GLY A 2 0.66 0.58 -5.55
C GLY A 2 1.83 1.44 -6.00
N CYS A 3 3.03 0.87 -6.08
CA CYS A 3 4.26 1.63 -6.34
C CYS A 3 4.39 2.17 -7.78
N ASP A 4 3.32 2.12 -8.60
CA ASP A 4 3.23 2.51 -10.01
C ASP A 4 4.33 1.96 -10.95
N VAL A 5 5.13 1.02 -10.44
CA VAL A 5 6.11 0.21 -11.17
C VAL A 5 5.66 -1.24 -11.16
N GLY A 6 5.97 -1.97 -12.23
CA GLY A 6 5.69 -3.40 -12.27
C GLY A 6 6.47 -4.13 -11.17
N CYS A 7 5.78 -4.85 -10.29
CA CYS A 7 6.42 -5.73 -9.32
C CYS A 7 7.25 -6.77 -10.10
N PRO A 8 8.57 -6.91 -9.83
CA PRO A 8 9.34 -7.98 -10.45
C PRO A 8 8.75 -9.33 -10.04
N TYR A 9 8.61 -10.24 -11.00
CA TYR A 9 8.06 -11.56 -10.72
C TYR A 9 9.05 -12.38 -9.88
N ILE A 10 8.67 -12.66 -8.63
CA ILE A 10 9.49 -13.43 -7.68
C ILE A 10 8.92 -14.82 -7.36
N GLY A 11 8.01 -15.34 -8.17
CA GLY A 11 7.44 -16.70 -7.97
C GLY A 11 6.49 -16.81 -6.78
N ARG A 12 5.83 -15.72 -6.38
CA ARG A 12 4.89 -15.70 -5.25
C ARG A 12 3.47 -16.14 -5.68
N ALA A 13 2.84 -16.98 -4.86
CA ALA A 13 1.46 -17.43 -5.08
C ALA A 13 0.41 -16.33 -4.81
N PHE A 14 0.78 -15.29 -4.07
CA PHE A 14 -0.08 -14.19 -3.68
C PHE A 14 0.55 -12.87 -4.10
N ASP A 15 -0.15 -12.13 -4.96
CA ASP A 15 0.27 -10.83 -5.49
C ASP A 15 -0.84 -9.81 -5.34
N ASP A 16 -1.04 -9.36 -4.10
CA ASP A 16 -2.16 -8.48 -3.78
C ASP A 16 -1.67 -7.03 -3.72
N ASN A 17 -2.07 -6.27 -4.74
CA ASN A 17 -1.78 -4.85 -4.81
C ASN A 17 -2.94 -4.05 -4.22
N TRP A 18 -2.77 -3.62 -2.97
CA TRP A 18 -3.77 -2.78 -2.29
C TRP A 18 -4.00 -1.40 -2.92
N GLY A 19 -3.18 -0.98 -3.89
CA GLY A 19 -3.37 0.28 -4.61
C GLY A 19 -3.20 1.53 -3.76
N LEU A 20 -2.56 1.41 -2.59
CA LEU A 20 -2.27 2.54 -1.72
C LEU A 20 -1.34 3.52 -2.45
N GLN A 21 -1.71 4.80 -2.39
CA GLN A 21 -0.91 5.91 -2.89
C GLN A 21 0.43 5.99 -2.17
N ASP A 22 1.49 6.32 -2.90
CA ASP A 22 2.79 6.61 -2.29
C ASP A 22 2.75 7.99 -1.59
N PRO A 23 2.87 8.06 -0.24
CA PRO A 23 2.87 9.32 0.47
C PRO A 23 4.20 10.10 0.37
N THR A 24 5.22 9.57 -0.32
CA THR A 24 6.54 10.21 -0.43
C THR A 24 6.43 11.64 -0.95
N GLY A 25 7.02 12.58 -0.20
CA GLY A 25 7.01 14.01 -0.54
C GLY A 25 5.71 14.76 -0.20
N GLN A 26 4.73 14.09 0.41
CA GLN A 26 3.49 14.70 0.91
C GLN A 26 3.61 15.05 2.40
N SER A 27 2.56 15.68 2.94
CA SER A 27 2.49 16.07 4.34
C SER A 27 2.16 14.90 5.26
N ASP A 28 2.45 15.05 6.55
CA ASP A 28 2.22 14.01 7.57
C ASP A 28 0.76 13.55 7.65
N GLU A 29 -0.21 14.42 7.33
CA GLU A 29 -1.62 14.06 7.29
C GLU A 29 -1.89 12.92 6.30
N VAL A 30 -1.25 12.97 5.13
CA VAL A 30 -1.39 11.94 4.10
C VAL A 30 -0.79 10.62 4.56
N PHE A 31 0.34 10.66 5.27
CA PHE A 31 0.92 9.46 5.88
C PHE A 31 -0.04 8.85 6.91
N ILE A 32 -0.65 9.68 7.77
CA ILE A 32 -1.59 9.22 8.80
C ILE A 32 -2.83 8.58 8.16
N GLU A 33 -3.34 9.14 7.06
CA GLU A 33 -4.46 8.57 6.30
C GLU A 33 -4.13 7.19 5.74
N ILE A 34 -2.98 7.03 5.07
CA ILE A 34 -2.50 5.75 4.53
C ILE A 34 -2.35 4.71 5.66
N ILE A 35 -1.78 5.10 6.81
CA ILE A 35 -1.61 4.20 7.96
C ILE A 35 -2.95 3.67 8.46
N LYS A 36 -3.96 4.53 8.61
CA LYS A 36 -5.31 4.13 9.03
C LYS A 36 -5.97 3.21 8.01
N GLU A 37 -5.75 3.44 6.72
CA GLU A 37 -6.28 2.56 5.68
C GLU A 37 -5.65 1.16 5.75
N ILE A 38 -4.34 1.07 5.96
CA ILE A 38 -3.62 -0.20 6.18
C ILE A 38 -4.19 -0.93 7.40
N GLU A 39 -4.35 -0.24 8.53
CA GLU A 39 -4.88 -0.80 9.78
C GLU A 39 -6.29 -1.38 9.60
N ASN A 40 -7.17 -0.65 8.92
CA ASN A 40 -8.53 -1.09 8.62
C ASN A 40 -8.54 -2.35 7.75
N ARG A 41 -7.72 -2.40 6.68
CA ARG A 41 -7.66 -3.57 5.79
C ARG A 41 -7.15 -4.80 6.51
N ILE A 42 -6.10 -4.67 7.32
CA ILE A 42 -5.55 -5.78 8.13
C ILE A 42 -6.60 -6.30 9.11
N SER A 43 -7.39 -5.41 9.72
CA SER A 43 -8.44 -5.81 10.68
C SER A 43 -9.64 -6.53 10.03
N GLN A 44 -9.76 -6.50 8.70
CA GLN A 44 -10.84 -7.13 7.93
C GLN A 44 -10.38 -8.37 7.13
N LEU A 45 -9.10 -8.73 7.22
CA LEU A 45 -8.49 -9.92 6.62
C LEU A 45 -8.51 -11.10 7.58
#